data_AF-A0A7C6C112-F1
#
_entry.id   AF-A0A7C6C112-F1
#
_cell.length_a   1.000
_cell.length_b   1.000
_cell.length_c   1.000
_cell.angle_alpha   90.00
_cell.angle_beta   90.00
_cell.angle_gamma   90.00
#
_symmetry.space_group_name_H-M   'P 1'
#
loop_
_entity.id
_entity.type
_entity.pdbx_description
1 polymer ?
#
loop_
_entity_poly.entity_id
_entity_poly.type
_entity_poly.pdbx_seq_one_letter_code
_entity_poly.pdbx_strand_id
1 'polypeptide(L)'
;MKNIFKNVSERISNLSLNPPLVLLIGFALLILSGACLLNLGAVTRSGESIGFVNALFTAGSASCVTGLVVVNTAYHWNLAGQIIIITLIQIGGLGIMTLATMFPLILRKRIGLQSRQILKEQLNLDTFSGIIRLLKYVIAFTFSVEG
;
A
#
# COMPACT_ATOMS: atom_id res chain seq x y z
N MET A 1 -18.02 -15.54 20.95
CA MET A 1 -17.48 -14.47 20.07
C MET A 1 -16.18 -13.82 20.60
N LYS A 2 -16.05 -13.49 21.90
CA LYS A 2 -14.83 -12.84 22.46
C LYS A 2 -13.52 -13.66 22.32
N ASN A 3 -13.56 -14.99 22.33
CA ASN A 3 -12.36 -15.84 22.20
C ASN A 3 -11.75 -15.85 20.79
N ILE A 4 -12.55 -15.62 19.74
CA ILE A 4 -12.07 -15.61 18.35
C ILE A 4 -11.22 -14.36 18.12
N PHE A 5 -11.69 -13.19 18.55
CA PHE A 5 -10.94 -11.94 18.44
C PHE A 5 -9.64 -11.96 19.25
N LYS A 6 -9.61 -12.63 20.41
CA LYS A 6 -8.40 -12.77 21.24
C LYS A 6 -7.35 -13.66 20.56
N ASN A 7 -7.75 -14.79 19.98
CA ASN A 7 -6.86 -15.68 19.22
C ASN A 7 -6.34 -15.05 17.92
N VAL A 8 -7.17 -14.27 17.23
CA VAL A 8 -6.75 -13.49 16.06
C VAL A 8 -5.73 -12.43 16.47
N SER A 9 -5.97 -11.72 17.59
CA SER A 9 -5.03 -10.72 18.12
C SER A 9 -3.67 -11.31 18.50
N GLU A 10 -3.63 -12.49 19.14
CA GLU A 10 -2.36 -13.15 19.51
C GLU A 10 -1.59 -13.69 18.29
N ARG A 11 -2.29 -14.18 17.26
CA ARG A 11 -1.63 -14.56 15.99
C ARG A 11 -1.08 -13.35 15.25
N ILE A 12 -1.80 -12.23 15.24
CA ILE A 12 -1.33 -10.98 14.63
C ILE A 12 -0.10 -10.43 15.38
N SER A 13 -0.06 -10.53 16.72
CA SER A 13 1.12 -10.10 17.48
C SER A 13 2.36 -10.96 17.22
N ASN A 14 2.22 -12.27 17.06
CA ASN A 14 3.35 -13.14 16.69
C ASN A 14 3.78 -12.96 15.22
N LEU A 15 2.87 -12.56 14.33
CA LEU A 15 3.18 -12.17 12.95
C LEU A 15 4.02 -10.87 12.87
N SER A 16 3.80 -9.94 13.80
CA SER A 16 4.53 -8.66 13.85
C SER A 16 6.04 -8.80 14.14
N LEU A 17 6.51 -10.00 14.50
CA LEU A 17 7.91 -10.31 14.72
C LEU A 17 8.68 -10.62 13.43
N ASN A 18 7.99 -10.87 12.30
CA ASN A 18 8.59 -11.19 11.01
C ASN A 18 8.36 -10.03 10.01
N PRO A 19 9.33 -9.11 9.83
CA PRO A 19 9.21 -7.97 8.92
C PRO A 19 8.75 -8.33 7.50
N PRO A 20 9.30 -9.37 6.84
CA PRO A 20 8.88 -9.73 5.48
C PRO A 20 7.41 -10.17 5.40
N LEU A 21 6.92 -10.84 6.45
CA LEU A 21 5.54 -11.33 6.49
C LEU A 21 4.53 -10.20 6.65
N VAL A 22 4.88 -9.16 7.43
CA VAL A 22 4.07 -7.95 7.56
C VAL A 22 3.95 -7.23 6.21
N LEU A 23 5.05 -7.17 5.45
CA LEU A 23 5.05 -6.59 4.09
C LEU A 23 4.18 -7.39 3.14
N LEU A 24 4.34 -8.72 3.12
CA LEU A 24 3.56 -9.62 2.27
C LEU A 24 2.06 -9.46 2.52
N ILE A 25 1.65 -9.47 3.79
CA ILE A 25 0.23 -9.32 4.16
C ILE A 25 -0.26 -7.91 3.82
N GLY A 26 0.54 -6.88 4.07
CA GLY A 26 0.22 -5.51 3.71
C GLY A 26 -0.05 -5.35 2.21
N PHE A 27 0.85 -5.86 1.37
CA PHE A 27 0.70 -5.83 -0.09
C PHE A 27 -0.48 -6.67 -0.56
N ALA A 28 -0.70 -7.86 0.01
CA ALA A 28 -1.86 -8.67 -0.31
C ALA A 28 -3.18 -7.94 -0.01
N LEU A 29 -3.29 -7.28 1.15
CA LEU A 29 -4.47 -6.50 1.51
C LEU A 29 -4.66 -5.27 0.61
N LEU A 30 -3.57 -4.58 0.26
CA LEU A 30 -3.61 -3.44 -0.66
C LEU A 30 -4.11 -3.86 -2.05
N ILE A 31 -3.57 -4.95 -2.60
CA ILE A 31 -3.97 -5.48 -3.90
C ILE A 31 -5.42 -5.95 -3.89
N LEU A 32 -5.83 -6.69 -2.86
CA LEU A 32 -7.21 -7.19 -2.76
C LEU A 32 -8.23 -6.07 -2.57
N SER A 33 -7.91 -5.05 -1.76
CA SER A 33 -8.77 -3.88 -1.59
C SER A 33 -8.85 -3.06 -2.89
N GLY A 34 -7.73 -2.83 -3.57
CA GLY A 34 -7.69 -2.20 -4.89
C GLY A 34 -8.50 -2.96 -5.93
N ALA A 35 -8.38 -4.29 -5.97
CA ALA A 35 -9.13 -5.15 -6.88
C ALA A 35 -10.65 -5.08 -6.62
N CYS A 36 -11.06 -5.09 -5.35
CA CYS A 36 -12.47 -4.96 -4.98
C CYS A 36 -13.04 -3.61 -5.43
N LEU A 37 -12.30 -2.52 -5.23
CA LEU A 37 -12.70 -1.18 -5.65
C LEU A 37 -12.75 -1.03 -7.18
N LEU A 38 -11.76 -1.58 -7.90
CA LEU A 38 -11.70 -1.51 -9.36
C LEU A 38 -12.71 -2.45 -10.04
N ASN A 39 -13.19 -3.48 -9.34
CA ASN A 39 -14.21 -4.39 -9.86
C ASN A 39 -15.62 -3.77 -9.87
N LEU A 40 -15.84 -2.65 -9.17
CA LEU A 40 -17.12 -1.94 -9.22
C LEU A 40 -17.33 -1.31 -10.60
N GLY A 41 -18.44 -1.66 -11.27
CA GLY A 41 -18.82 -1.01 -12.54
C GLY A 41 -18.97 0.51 -12.43
N ALA A 42 -19.17 1.04 -11.22
CA ALA A 42 -19.23 2.48 -10.96
C ALA A 42 -17.92 3.24 -11.25
N VAL A 43 -16.77 2.56 -11.33
CA VAL A 43 -15.48 3.19 -11.62
C VAL A 43 -15.06 3.07 -13.09
N THR A 44 -15.87 2.39 -13.91
CA THR A 44 -15.66 2.27 -15.35
C THR A 44 -16.53 3.28 -16.10
N ARG A 45 -16.13 3.63 -17.33
CA ARG A 45 -16.93 4.52 -18.21
C ARG A 45 -18.13 3.80 -18.84
N SER A 46 -18.04 2.50 -19.06
CA SER A 46 -19.14 1.68 -19.57
C SER A 46 -20.19 1.36 -18.52
N GLY A 47 -19.88 1.53 -17.22
CA GLY A 47 -20.74 1.10 -16.12
C GLY A 47 -20.68 -0.41 -15.84
N GLU A 48 -19.93 -1.17 -16.65
CA GLU A 48 -19.76 -2.60 -16.50
C GLU A 48 -18.50 -2.95 -15.71
N SER A 49 -18.55 -4.09 -15.02
CA SER A 49 -17.39 -4.62 -14.33
C SER A 49 -16.37 -5.18 -15.34
N ILE A 50 -15.08 -4.88 -15.11
CA ILE A 50 -13.98 -5.47 -15.88
C ILE A 50 -13.77 -6.97 -15.59
N GLY A 51 -14.42 -7.49 -14.54
CA GLY A 51 -14.21 -8.84 -14.01
C GLY A 51 -13.08 -8.90 -12.98
N PHE A 52 -13.27 -9.72 -11.95
CA PHE A 52 -12.41 -9.71 -10.76
C PHE A 52 -10.95 -10.05 -11.06
N VAL A 53 -10.68 -10.97 -11.99
CA VAL A 53 -9.31 -11.34 -12.37
C VAL A 53 -8.57 -10.17 -13.03
N ASN A 54 -9.24 -9.43 -13.91
CA ASN A 54 -8.67 -8.27 -14.58
C ASN A 54 -8.49 -7.09 -13.61
N ALA A 55 -9.43 -6.91 -12.68
CA ALA A 55 -9.32 -5.93 -11.61
C ALA A 55 -8.14 -6.26 -10.68
N LEU A 56 -7.96 -7.54 -10.33
CA LEU A 56 -6.84 -8.03 -9.52
C LEU A 56 -5.49 -7.81 -10.22
N PHE A 57 -5.42 -8.11 -11.52
CA PHE A 57 -4.22 -7.86 -12.31
C PHE A 57 -3.89 -6.36 -12.36
N THR A 58 -4.89 -5.51 -12.64
CA THR A 58 -4.71 -4.05 -12.70
C THR A 58 -4.28 -3.49 -11.34
N ALA A 59 -4.88 -3.95 -10.24
CA ALA A 59 -4.52 -3.54 -8.89
C ALA A 59 -3.10 -3.98 -8.51
N GLY A 60 -2.73 -5.22 -8.86
CA GLY A 60 -1.38 -5.74 -8.68
C GLY A 60 -0.35 -4.96 -9.49
N SER A 61 -0.64 -4.66 -10.75
CA SER A 61 0.29 -3.92 -11.59
C SER A 61 0.48 -2.48 -11.12
N ALA A 62 -0.60 -1.81 -10.73
CA ALA A 62 -0.56 -0.45 -10.18
C ALA A 62 0.22 -0.40 -8.85
N SER A 63 -0.09 -1.29 -7.90
CA SER A 63 0.57 -1.32 -6.59
C SER A 63 2.03 -1.77 -6.64
N CYS A 64 2.43 -2.57 -7.62
CA CYS A 64 3.84 -2.91 -7.86
C CYS A 64 4.54 -1.95 -8.82
N VAL A 65 3.83 -0.92 -9.33
CA VAL A 65 4.36 0.09 -10.27
C VAL A 65 4.99 -0.55 -11.52
N THR A 66 4.40 -1.63 -12.02
CA THR A 66 4.93 -2.36 -13.20
C THR A 66 4.48 -1.78 -14.53
N GLY A 67 3.29 -1.16 -14.57
CA GLY A 67 2.77 -0.48 -15.76
C GLY A 67 2.09 -1.39 -16.80
N LEU A 68 1.77 -2.63 -16.45
CA LEU A 68 1.03 -3.56 -17.32
C LEU A 68 -0.48 -3.35 -17.16
N VAL A 69 -1.19 -3.25 -18.28
CA VAL A 69 -2.64 -2.99 -18.30
C VAL A 69 -3.38 -4.02 -19.14
N VAL A 70 -4.52 -4.50 -18.65
CA VAL A 70 -5.39 -5.44 -19.39
C VAL A 70 -6.33 -4.69 -20.34
N VAL A 71 -6.66 -3.45 -19.99
CA VAL A 71 -7.52 -2.53 -20.76
C VAL A 71 -6.85 -1.17 -20.81
N ASN A 72 -7.20 -0.36 -21.81
CA ASN A 72 -6.65 0.98 -21.91
C ASN A 72 -7.14 1.88 -20.76
N THR A 73 -6.21 2.30 -19.90
CA THR A 73 -6.52 3.05 -18.67
C THR A 73 -7.20 4.39 -18.94
N ALA A 74 -6.84 5.08 -20.03
CA ALA A 74 -7.37 6.40 -20.37
C ALA A 74 -8.82 6.36 -20.86
N TYR A 75 -9.21 5.28 -21.55
CA TYR A 75 -10.55 5.14 -22.13
C TYR A 75 -11.51 4.34 -21.25
N HIS A 76 -11.02 3.33 -20.52
CA HIS A 76 -11.87 2.41 -19.76
C HIS A 76 -12.31 2.99 -18.40
N TRP A 77 -11.40 3.60 -17.65
CA TRP A 77 -11.70 4.11 -16.31
C TRP A 77 -12.27 5.53 -16.36
N ASN A 78 -13.24 5.80 -15.48
CA ASN A 78 -13.66 7.16 -15.21
C ASN A 78 -12.70 7.83 -14.23
N LEU A 79 -12.99 9.08 -13.85
CA LEU A 79 -12.13 9.85 -12.95
C LEU A 79 -11.94 9.16 -11.58
N ALA A 80 -12.97 8.51 -11.04
CA ALA A 80 -12.85 7.76 -9.78
C ALA A 80 -11.92 6.54 -9.93
N GLY A 81 -12.05 5.78 -11.01
CA GLY A 81 -11.15 4.65 -11.31
C GLY A 81 -9.70 5.09 -11.47
N GLN A 82 -9.46 6.21 -12.16
CA GLN A 82 -8.13 6.78 -12.33
C GLN A 82 -7.52 7.22 -10.99
N ILE A 83 -8.30 7.85 -10.10
CA ILE A 83 -7.85 8.22 -8.74
C ILE A 83 -7.44 6.96 -7.95
N ILE A 84 -8.21 5.87 -8.04
CA ILE A 84 -7.87 4.62 -7.36
C ILE A 84 -6.54 4.07 -7.87
N ILE A 85 -6.32 4.05 -9.18
CA ILE A 85 -5.08 3.57 -9.79
C ILE A 85 -3.88 4.44 -9.37
N ILE A 86 -4.01 5.76 -9.42
CA ILE A 86 -2.95 6.69 -8.99
C ILE A 86 -2.63 6.48 -7.50
N THR A 87 -3.66 6.29 -6.67
CA THR A 87 -3.47 6.02 -5.23
C THR A 87 -2.72 4.71 -5.01
N LEU A 88 -3.05 3.65 -5.76
CA LEU A 88 -2.34 2.37 -5.68
C LEU A 88 -0.87 2.53 -6.11
N ILE A 89 -0.60 3.28 -7.18
CA ILE A 89 0.76 3.61 -7.64
C ILE A 89 1.53 4.35 -6.55
N GLN A 90 0.92 5.35 -5.90
CA GLN A 90 1.58 6.12 -4.86
C GLN A 90 1.92 5.27 -3.62
N ILE A 91 0.98 4.45 -3.18
CA ILE A 91 1.18 3.54 -2.05
C ILE A 91 2.24 2.49 -2.38
N GLY A 92 2.23 2.00 -3.62
CA GLY A 92 3.22 1.07 -4.15
C GLY A 92 4.63 1.64 -4.20
N GLY A 93 4.79 2.79 -4.85
CA GLY A 93 6.08 3.44 -5.12
C GLY A 93 6.78 3.96 -3.85
N LEU A 94 6.03 4.54 -2.92
CA LEU A 94 6.58 4.93 -1.61
C LEU A 94 6.77 3.73 -0.68
N GLY A 95 6.00 2.66 -0.89
CA GLY A 95 5.93 1.50 -0.04
C GLY A 95 4.95 1.67 1.13
N ILE A 96 4.23 0.59 1.44
CA ILE A 96 3.11 0.56 2.40
C ILE A 96 3.51 1.10 3.77
N MET A 97 4.69 0.71 4.27
CA MET A 97 5.13 1.13 5.60
C MET A 97 5.68 2.55 5.63
N THR A 98 6.19 3.06 4.51
CA THR A 98 6.61 4.46 4.42
C THR A 98 5.40 5.37 4.68
N LEU A 99 4.25 5.03 4.09
CA LEU A 99 3.00 5.70 4.37
C LEU A 99 2.42 5.38 5.75
N ALA A 100 2.47 4.12 6.20
CA ALA A 100 1.95 3.76 7.53
C ALA A 100 2.71 4.46 8.67
N THR A 101 4.02 4.67 8.51
CA THR A 101 4.86 5.37 9.50
C THR A 101 4.80 6.89 9.38
N MET A 102 4.26 7.42 8.28
CA MET A 102 4.00 8.86 8.10
C MET A 102 2.93 9.38 9.06
N PHE A 103 1.81 8.67 9.22
CA PHE A 103 0.71 9.08 10.12
C PHE A 103 1.15 9.35 11.57
N PRO A 104 1.82 8.41 12.27
CA PRO A 104 2.30 8.67 13.64
C PRO A 104 3.38 9.76 13.67
N LEU A 105 4.16 9.91 12.60
CA LEU A 105 5.20 10.94 12.49
C LEU A 105 4.62 12.35 12.36
N ILE A 106 3.55 12.54 11.57
CA ILE A 106 2.79 13.80 11.50
C ILE A 106 2.15 14.12 12.86
N LEU A 107 1.59 13.10 13.52
CA LEU A 107 0.98 13.21 14.85
C LEU A 107 2.01 13.37 16.00
N ARG A 108 3.31 13.53 15.69
CA ARG A 108 4.43 13.60 16.65
C ARG A 108 4.45 12.43 17.67
N LYS A 109 3.86 11.29 17.33
CA LYS A 109 3.92 10.07 18.15
C LYS A 109 5.27 9.39 17.98
N ARG A 110 5.74 8.73 19.04
CA ARG A 110 7.01 7.98 18.99
C ARG A 110 6.84 6.77 18.08
N ILE A 111 7.75 6.62 17.12
CA ILE A 111 7.85 5.42 16.28
C ILE A 111 8.58 4.34 17.08
N GLY A 112 7.91 3.19 17.28
CA GLY A 112 8.46 2.04 17.99
C GLY A 112 9.62 1.36 17.23
N LEU A 113 10.39 0.53 17.93
CA LEU A 113 11.52 -0.21 17.35
C LEU A 113 11.09 -1.18 16.25
N GLN A 114 9.93 -1.82 16.40
CA GLN A 114 9.39 -2.75 15.40
C GLN A 114 9.16 -2.06 14.04
N SER A 115 8.54 -0.88 14.02
CA SER A 115 8.35 -0.12 12.77
C SER A 115 9.68 0.27 12.13
N ARG A 116 10.73 0.53 12.93
CA ARG A 116 12.08 0.82 12.42
C ARG A 116 12.76 -0.42 11.83
N GLN A 117 12.54 -1.61 12.39
CA GLN A 117 13.05 -2.88 11.84
C GLN A 117 12.45 -3.17 10.46
N ILE A 118 11.15 -2.91 10.28
CA ILE A 118 10.51 -3.17 9.00
C ILE A 118 10.94 -2.13 7.94
N LEU A 119 11.05 -0.86 8.34
CA LEU A 119 11.62 0.19 7.46
C LEU A 119 13.06 -0.12 7.03
N LYS A 120 13.87 -0.66 7.94
CA LYS A 120 15.24 -1.10 7.64
C LYS A 120 15.24 -2.15 6.53
N GLU A 121 14.38 -3.17 6.67
CA GLU A 121 14.25 -4.26 5.70
C GLU A 121 13.78 -3.75 4.32
N GLN A 122 12.78 -2.87 4.29
CA GLN A 122 12.24 -2.34 3.03
C GLN A 122 13.18 -1.41 2.28
N LEU A 123 13.89 -0.56 3.02
CA LEU A 123 14.85 0.38 2.45
C LEU A 123 16.23 -0.27 2.25
N ASN A 124 16.38 -1.55 2.60
CA ASN A 124 17.62 -2.32 2.56
C ASN A 124 18.79 -1.56 3.21
N LEU A 125 18.55 -1.01 4.41
CA LEU A 125 19.54 -0.20 5.14
C LEU A 125 20.28 -1.05 6.17
N ASP A 126 21.57 -0.79 6.40
CA ASP A 126 22.35 -1.54 7.39
C ASP A 126 22.15 -1.05 8.84
N THR A 127 21.78 0.22 9.02
CA THR A 127 21.71 0.87 10.34
C THR A 127 20.36 1.51 10.63
N PHE A 128 19.98 1.51 11.91
CA PHE A 128 18.76 2.18 12.39
C PHE A 128 18.89 3.71 12.47
N SER A 129 20.11 4.23 12.39
CA SER A 129 20.38 5.65 12.56
C SER A 129 19.88 6.42 11.35
N GLY A 130 19.07 7.46 11.58
CA GLY A 130 18.62 8.35 10.50
C GLY A 130 17.50 7.82 9.60
N ILE A 131 16.99 6.59 9.78
CA ILE A 131 15.85 6.04 8.99
C ILE A 131 14.67 7.01 8.93
N ILE A 132 14.33 7.63 10.07
CA ILE A 132 13.21 8.59 10.14
C ILE A 132 13.50 9.87 9.34
N ARG A 133 14.76 10.32 9.29
CA ARG A 133 15.16 11.50 8.51
C ARG A 133 15.09 11.19 7.01
N LEU A 134 15.58 10.02 6.60
CA LEU A 134 15.51 9.56 5.21
C LEU A 134 14.05 9.41 4.75
N LEU A 135 13.19 8.81 5.58
CA LEU A 135 11.77 8.68 5.29
C LEU A 135 11.09 10.05 5.08
N LYS A 136 11.35 11.02 5.96
CA LYS A 136 10.82 12.39 5.78
C LYS A 136 11.31 13.01 4.48
N TYR A 137 12.59 12.80 4.14
CA TYR A 137 13.18 13.34 2.92
C TYR A 137 12.56 12.74 1.67
N VAL A 138 12.46 11.40 1.58
CA VAL A 138 11.84 10.70 0.44
C VAL A 138 10.41 11.18 0.25
N ILE A 139 9.60 11.19 1.31
CA ILE A 139 8.20 11.64 1.23
C ILE A 139 8.11 13.10 0.77
N ALA A 140 8.84 14.01 1.44
CA ALA A 140 8.79 15.43 1.10
C ALA A 140 9.26 15.68 -0.33
N PHE A 141 10.32 14.99 -0.76
CA PHE A 141 10.85 15.09 -2.11
C PHE A 141 9.86 14.57 -3.15
N THR A 142 9.30 13.37 -2.96
CA THR A 142 8.29 12.79 -3.86
C THR A 142 7.11 13.73 -4.04
N PHE A 143 6.48 14.19 -2.96
CA PHE A 143 5.34 15.10 -3.05
C PHE A 143 5.71 16.49 -3.59
N SER A 144 6.95 16.96 -3.42
CA SER A 144 7.39 18.26 -3.96
C SER A 144 7.67 18.22 -5.46
N VAL A 145 8.02 17.05 -6.00
CA VAL A 145 8.31 16.86 -7.42
C VAL A 145 7.05 16.47 -8.20
N GLU A 146 6.17 15.69 -7.58
CA GLU A 146 4.92 15.24 -8.21
C GLU A 146 3.75 16.23 -8.09
N GLY A 147 3.79 17.12 -7.09
CA GLY A 147 2.79 18.17 -6.84
C GLY A 147 3.08 19.47 -7.56
#